data_AF-A0A8W8KRD9-F1
#
_entry.id   AF-A0A8W8KRD9-F1
#
_cell.length_a   1.000
_cell.length_b   1.000
_cell.length_c   1.000
_cell.angle_alpha   90.00
_cell.angle_beta   90.00
_cell.angle_gamma   90.00
#
_symmetry.space_group_name_H-M   'P 1'
#
loop_
_entity.id
_entity.type
_entity.pdbx_description
1 polymer ?
#
loop_
_entity_poly.entity_id
_entity_poly.type
_entity_poly.pdbx_seq_one_letter_code
_entity_poly.pdbx_strand_id
1 'polypeptide(L)' 'MKCFISMFFRLGEITLKDFKQIHDKSSGNYRYSFKALDPEFGTVKEEVMNDDDIIPGWEGKIVAWIEEDTG' A
#
# COMPACT_ATOMS: atom_id res chain seq x y z
N MET A 1 -12.79 -1.58 -5.51
CA MET A 1 -12.14 -2.48 -6.49
C MET A 1 -10.87 -3.03 -5.84
N LYS A 2 -10.67 -4.35 -5.70
CA LYS A 2 -9.44 -4.87 -5.07
C LYS A 2 -8.32 -4.90 -6.12
N CYS A 3 -7.57 -3.82 -6.26
CA CYS A 3 -6.42 -3.77 -7.17
C CYS A 3 -5.23 -4.50 -6.55
N PHE A 4 -5.01 -5.76 -6.94
CA PHE A 4 -3.83 -6.51 -6.54
C PHE A 4 -2.64 -6.14 -7.44
N ILE A 5 -1.76 -5.29 -6.94
CA ILE A 5 -0.50 -4.95 -7.61
C ILE A 5 0.58 -5.86 -7.01
N SER A 6 0.96 -6.91 -7.74
CA SER A 6 2.08 -7.76 -7.36
C SER A 6 3.36 -7.18 -7.96
N MET A 7 4.11 -6.41 -7.17
CA MET A 7 5.39 -5.88 -7.61
C MET A 7 6.53 -6.47 -6.78
N PHE A 8 7.54 -6.99 -7.48
CA PHE A 8 8.73 -7.58 -6.87
C PHE A 8 9.71 -6.46 -6.52
N PHE A 9 9.61 -5.94 -5.30
CA PHE A 9 10.54 -4.96 -4.78
C PHE A 9 11.30 -5.51 -3.56
N ARG A 10 12.45 -4.90 -3.27
CA ARG A 10 13.10 -5.09 -1.97
C ARG A 10 12.16 -4.57 -0.89
N LEU A 11 11.51 -5.50 -0.19
CA LEU A 11 10.61 -5.18 0.92
C LEU A 11 11.42 -4.48 2.03
N GLY A 12 10.96 -3.31 2.45
CA GLY A 12 11.56 -2.54 3.56
C GLY A 12 12.08 -1.15 3.20
N GLU A 13 12.12 -0.77 1.91
CA GLU A 13 12.65 0.54 1.48
C GLU A 13 11.66 1.36 0.64
N ILE A 14 10.45 0.84 0.39
CA ILE A 14 9.46 1.52 -0.47
C ILE A 14 8.53 2.38 0.35
N THR A 15 8.46 3.65 -0.05
CA THR A 15 7.54 4.63 0.50
C THR A 15 6.21 4.61 -0.25
N LEU A 16 5.17 5.19 0.37
CA LEU A 16 3.89 5.40 -0.30
C LEU A 16 4.04 6.22 -1.60
N LYS A 17 4.96 7.18 -1.62
CA LYS A 17 5.26 7.99 -2.80
C LYS A 17 5.76 7.15 -3.98
N ASP A 18 6.66 6.21 -3.74
CA ASP A 18 7.15 5.29 -4.77
C ASP A 18 6.00 4.45 -5.32
N PHE A 19 5.16 3.91 -4.42
CA PHE A 19 3.97 3.15 -4.80
C PHE A 19 2.97 3.95 -5.65
N LYS A 20 2.70 5.22 -5.28
CA LYS A 20 1.85 6.13 -6.04
C LYS A 20 2.38 6.39 -7.45
N GLN A 21 3.70 6.56 -7.58
CA GLN A 21 4.35 6.75 -8.89
C GLN A 21 4.18 5.53 -9.80
N ILE A 22 4.27 4.32 -9.26
CA ILE A 22 4.06 3.07 -10.00
C ILE A 22 2.59 2.89 -10.39
N HIS A 23 1.67 3.27 -9.50
CA HIS A 23 0.24 3.14 -9.73
C HIS A 23 -0.29 4.12 -10.79
N ASP A 24 0.46 5.18 -11.14
CA ASP A 24 0.20 6.12 -12.23
C ASP A 24 -1.26 6.59 -12.29
N LYS A 25 -1.81 7.01 -11.13
CA LYS A 25 -3.13 7.66 -11.04
C LYS A 25 -3.00 8.99 -10.32
N SER A 26 -2.52 9.97 -11.06
CA SER A 26 -2.11 11.30 -10.57
C SER A 26 -3.26 12.25 -10.21
N SER A 27 -4.52 11.82 -10.24
CA SER A 27 -5.66 12.75 -10.09
C SER A 27 -6.86 12.09 -9.40
N GLY A 28 -6.76 11.80 -8.11
CA GLY A 28 -7.91 11.38 -7.30
C GLY A 28 -7.56 11.28 -5.81
N ASN A 29 -8.52 11.54 -4.93
CA ASN A 29 -8.39 11.21 -3.52
C ASN A 29 -8.49 9.68 -3.40
N TYR A 30 -7.34 9.01 -3.26
CA TYR A 30 -7.28 7.57 -3.07
C TYR A 30 -6.87 7.26 -1.64
N ARG A 31 -7.55 6.28 -1.05
CA ARG A 31 -7.21 5.69 0.23
C ARG A 31 -6.43 4.40 -0.02
N TYR A 32 -5.20 4.36 0.47
CA TYR A 32 -4.29 3.25 0.30
C TYR A 32 -4.22 2.46 1.60
N SER A 33 -4.59 1.19 1.53
CA SER A 33 -4.40 0.28 2.64
C SER A 33 -3.59 -0.92 2.21
N PHE A 34 -2.76 -1.44 3.11
CA PHE A 34 -1.81 -2.49 2.83
C PHE A 34 -1.99 -3.64 3.81
N LYS A 35 -1.68 -4.85 3.34
CA LYS A 35 -1.68 -6.03 4.20
C LYS A 35 -0.37 -6.04 4.97
N ALA A 36 -0.46 -5.97 6.29
CA ALA A 36 0.69 -5.98 7.18
C ALA A 36 0.62 -7.19 8.13
N LEU A 37 1.78 -7.58 8.64
CA LEU A 37 1.89 -8.49 9.76
C LEU A 37 2.28 -7.67 10.99
N ASP A 38 1.31 -7.47 11.87
CA ASP A 38 1.51 -6.85 13.17
C ASP A 38 1.94 -7.92 14.20
N PRO A 39 2.94 -7.66 15.05
CA PRO A 39 3.44 -8.62 16.02
C PRO A 39 2.43 -8.97 17.14
N GLU A 40 1.48 -8.08 17.44
CA GLU A 40 0.50 -8.24 18.51
C GLU A 40 -0.84 -8.78 17.97
N PHE A 41 -1.26 -8.35 16.78
CA PHE A 41 -2.57 -8.64 16.20
C PHE A 41 -2.53 -9.63 15.02
N GLY A 42 -1.34 -9.96 14.51
CA GLY A 42 -1.17 -10.84 13.36
C GLY A 42 -1.49 -10.13 12.04
N THR A 43 -2.33 -10.72 11.19
CA THR A 43 -2.60 -10.13 9.87
C THR A 43 -3.57 -8.96 9.97
N VAL A 44 -3.13 -7.76 9.60
CA VAL A 44 -3.93 -6.53 9.65
C VAL A 44 -4.00 -5.83 8.29
N LYS A 45 -4.99 -4.92 8.15
CA LYS A 45 -5.10 -3.96 7.04
C LYS A 45 -4.66 -2.61 7.59
N GLU A 46 -3.44 -2.20 7.27
CA GLU A 46 -2.87 -0.93 7.69
C GLU A 46 -3.18 0.15 6.64
N GLU A 47 -3.56 1.34 7.08
CA GLU A 47 -3.82 2.46 6.18
C GLU A 47 -2.62 3.42 6.21
N VAL A 48 -2.10 3.75 5.03
CA VAL A 48 -0.94 4.64 4.90
C VAL A 48 -1.37 5.88 4.12
N MET A 49 -1.19 7.04 4.75
CA MET A 49 -1.59 8.34 4.19
C MET A 49 -0.39 9.20 3.81
N ASN A 50 0.73 9.10 4.53
CA ASN A 50 1.90 9.94 4.28
C ASN A 50 2.79 9.35 3.19
N ASP A 51 3.24 10.21 2.30
CA ASP A 51 4.08 9.85 1.16
C ASP A 51 5.44 9.27 1.57
N ASP A 52 5.96 9.66 2.73
CA ASP A 52 7.24 9.21 3.29
C ASP A 52 7.13 7.93 4.14
N ASP A 53 5.91 7.46 4.43
CA ASP A 53 5.72 6.23 5.21
C ASP A 53 6.10 4.99 4.40
N ILE A 54 6.77 4.05 5.06
CA ILE A 54 7.18 2.77 4.47
C ILE A 54 5.96 1.85 4.37
N ILE A 55 5.76 1.26 3.19
CA ILE A 55 4.67 0.32 2.97
C ILE A 55 5.03 -1.05 3.54
N PRO A 56 4.11 -1.68 4.31
CA PRO A 56 4.33 -3.02 4.84
C PRO A 56 4.32 -4.09 3.73
N GLY A 57 5.23 -5.04 3.85
CA GLY A 57 5.34 -6.21 2.97
C GLY A 57 4.59 -7.43 3.52
N TRP A 58 4.07 -8.27 2.62
CA TRP A 58 3.42 -9.54 2.94
C TRP A 58 4.01 -10.67 2.10
N GLU A 59 4.72 -11.62 2.71
CA GLU A 59 5.26 -12.82 2.03
C GLU A 59 6.04 -12.54 0.73
N GLY A 60 6.96 -11.56 0.74
CA GLY A 60 7.76 -11.26 -0.46
C GLY A 60 7.07 -10.34 -1.48
N LYS A 61 5.83 -9.90 -1.25
CA LYS A 61 5.06 -9.02 -2.13
C LYS A 61 4.39 -7.90 -1.36
N ILE A 62 3.89 -6.89 -2.08
CA ILE A 62 2.99 -5.87 -1.56
C ILE A 62 1.56 -6.29 -1.88
N VAL A 63 0.66 -6.21 -0.90
CA VAL A 63 -0.77 -6.41 -1.12
C VAL A 63 -1.47 -5.13 -0.68
N ALA A 64 -2.00 -4.40 -1.66
CA ALA A 64 -2.66 -3.12 -1.44
C ALA A 64 -4.15 -3.18 -1.83
N TRP A 65 -4.95 -2.35 -1.17
CA TRP A 65 -6.31 -2.01 -1.51
C TRP A 65 -6.35 -0.51 -1.75
N ILE A 66 -6.85 -0.12 -2.92
CA ILE A 66 -6.95 1.27 -3.34
C ILE A 66 -8.44 1.57 -3.48
N GLU A 67 -8.92 2.48 -2.65
CA GLU A 67 -10.33 2.90 -2.62
C GLU A 67 -10.37 4.36 -3.08
N GLU A 68 -11.18 4.67 -4.09
CA GLU A 68 -11.40 6.05 -4.51
C GLU A 68 -12.38 6.67 -3.52
N ASP A 69 -12.01 7.81 -2.93
CA ASP A 69 -12.89 8.62 -2.09
C ASP A 69 -13.85 9.34 -3.05
N THR A 70 -14.85 8.59 -3.53
CA THR A 70 -15.96 9.15 -4.29
C THR A 70 -16.87 9.85 -3.30
N GLY A 71 -16.63 11.16 -3.10
CA GLY A 71 -17.55 12.03 -2.36
C GLY A 71 -18.96 11.99 -2.91
#